data_AF-A0A380ZVX5-F1
#
_entry.id   AF-A0A380ZVX5-F1
#
_cell.length_a   1.000
_cell.length_b   1.000
_cell.length_c   1.000
_cell.angle_alpha   90.00
_cell.angle_beta   90.00
_cell.angle_gamma   90.00
#
_symmetry.space_group_name_H-M   'P 1'
#
loop_
_entity.id
_entity.type
_entity.pdbx_description
1 polymer ?
#
loop_
_entity_poly.entity_id
_entity_poly.type
_entity_poly.pdbx_seq_one_letter_code
_entity_poly.pdbx_strand_id
1 'polypeptide(L)' 'MFIPITTFSTGEKLSINIHHIISIKGYPENCHIILVNGDKISTPEPFHSLMERVQSALGSK' A
#
# COMPACT_ATOMS: atom_id res chain seq x y z
N MET A 1 -11.38 1.82 6.16
CA MET A 1 -10.24 2.64 6.64
C MET A 1 -9.25 2.79 5.50
N PHE A 2 -8.60 3.95 5.37
CA PHE A 2 -7.81 4.28 4.17
C PHE A 2 -6.36 4.62 4.53
N ILE A 3 -5.42 4.23 3.67
CA ILE A 3 -4.01 4.63 3.76
C ILE A 3 -3.59 5.44 2.52
N PRO A 4 -2.83 6.53 2.69
CA PRO A 4 -2.27 7.28 1.57
C PRO A 4 -1.05 6.56 0.99
N ILE A 5 -0.98 6.46 -0.34
CA ILE A 5 0.11 5.83 -1.08
C ILE A 5 0.55 6.73 -2.22
N THR A 6 1.86 6.83 -2.44
CA THR A 6 2.42 7.49 -3.63
C THR A 6 2.78 6.44 -4.67
N THR A 7 2.33 6.58 -5.91
CA THR A 7 2.63 5.61 -6.97
C THR A 7 4.09 5.73 -7.44
N PHE A 8 4.70 4.60 -7.79
CA PHE A 8 6.08 4.52 -8.28
C PHE A 8 6.25 5.15 -9.66
N SER A 9 5.28 4.95 -10.57
CA SER A 9 5.37 5.38 -11.96
C SER A 9 5.03 6.85 -12.19
N THR A 10 4.05 7.39 -11.46
CA THR A 10 3.51 8.74 -11.71
C THR A 10 3.72 9.70 -10.55
N GLY A 11 4.13 9.22 -9.37
CA GLY A 11 4.19 10.04 -8.15
C GLY A 11 2.81 10.50 -7.65
N GLU A 12 1.74 9.91 -8.17
CA GLU A 12 0.37 10.24 -7.84
C GLU A 12 0.04 9.78 -6.41
N LYS A 13 -0.68 10.62 -5.67
CA LYS A 13 -1.16 10.28 -4.33
C LYS A 13 -2.52 9.61 -4.42
N LEU A 14 -2.58 8.34 -4.06
CA LEU A 14 -3.80 7.54 -3.98
C LEU A 14 -4.19 7.32 -2.52
N SER A 15 -5.49 7.13 -2.29
CA SER A 15 -6.04 6.70 -1.01
C SER A 15 -6.59 5.28 -1.16
N ILE A 16 -5.93 4.30 -0.56
CA ILE A 16 -6.27 2.88 -0.70
C ILE A 16 -7.10 2.43 0.51
N ASN A 17 -8.24 1.79 0.26
CA ASN A 17 -8.99 1.11 1.32
C ASN A 17 -8.23 -0.16 1.75
N ILE A 18 -7.82 -0.23 3.02
CA ILE A 18 -7.01 -1.35 3.52
C ILE A 18 -7.74 -2.69 3.45
N HIS A 19 -9.07 -2.68 3.54
CA HIS A 19 -9.89 -3.91 3.44
C HIS A 19 -9.94 -4.46 2.02
N HIS A 20 -9.49 -3.68 1.03
CA HIS A 20 -9.40 -4.10 -0.36
C HIS A 20 -8.01 -4.61 -0.72
N ILE A 21 -7.06 -4.62 0.21
CA ILE A 21 -5.71 -5.14 -0.03
C ILE A 21 -5.73 -6.66 0.17
N ILE A 22 -5.42 -7.41 -0.89
CA ILE A 22 -5.22 -8.87 -0.82
C ILE A 22 -3.83 -9.17 -0.27
N SER A 23 -2.81 -8.54 -0.86
CA SER A 23 -1.42 -8.80 -0.49
C SER A 23 -0.51 -7.62 -0.81
N ILE A 24 0.59 -7.56 -0.07
CA ILE A 24 1.66 -6.58 -0.27
C ILE A 24 2.95 -7.37 -0.46
N LYS A 25 3.69 -7.10 -1.54
CA LYS A 25 4.99 -7.71 -1.83
C LYS A 25 6.06 -6.63 -1.84
N GLY A 26 7.09 -6.78 -1.01
CA GLY A 26 8.26 -5.92 -1.00
C GLY A 26 9.31 -6.37 -2.03
N TYR A 27 9.93 -5.39 -2.68
CA TYR A 27 11.10 -5.53 -3.56
C TYR A 27 12.17 -4.54 -3.09
N PRO A 28 13.43 -4.68 -3.53
CA PRO A 28 14.52 -3.80 -3.09
C PRO A 28 14.26 -2.30 -3.30
N GLU A 29 13.53 -1.94 -4.36
CA GLU A 29 13.33 -0.53 -4.76
C GLU A 29 11.88 -0.05 -4.60
N ASN A 30 10.92 -0.96 -4.36
CA ASN A 30 9.50 -0.61 -4.28
C ASN A 30 8.66 -1.71 -3.60
N CYS A 31 7.39 -1.41 -3.36
CA CYS A 31 6.38 -2.39 -2.97
C CYS A 31 5.26 -2.46 -3.99
N HIS A 32 4.71 -3.66 -4.16
CA HIS A 32 3.51 -3.90 -4.94
C HIS A 32 2.34 -4.24 -4.01
N ILE A 33 1.25 -3.50 -4.13
CA ILE A 33 -0.02 -3.69 -3.44
C ILE A 33 -0.99 -4.30 -4.45
N ILE A 34 -1.55 -5.46 -4.13
CA ILE A 34 -2.54 -6.15 -4.95
C ILE A 34 -3.91 -5.98 -4.30
N LEU A 35 -4.86 -5.43 -5.04
CA LEU A 35 -6.22 -5.17 -4.59
C LEU A 35 -7.20 -6.28 -4.96
N VAL A 36 -8.35 -6.32 -4.28
CA VAL A 36 -9.42 -7.32 -4.50
C VAL A 36 -10.02 -7.32 -5.91
N ASN A 37 -9.93 -6.21 -6.62
CA ASN A 37 -10.37 -6.09 -8.01
C ASN A 37 -9.29 -6.52 -9.02
N GLY A 38 -8.12 -6.98 -8.55
CA GLY A 38 -6.99 -7.37 -9.39
C GLY A 38 -6.02 -6.23 -9.72
N ASP A 39 -6.32 -4.99 -9.30
CA ASP A 39 -5.43 -3.86 -9.53
C ASP A 39 -4.12 -4.03 -8.78
N LYS A 40 -3.03 -3.62 -9.44
CA LYS A 40 -1.69 -3.63 -8.88
C LYS A 40 -1.16 -2.21 -8.79
N ILE A 41 -0.93 -1.75 -7.56
CA ILE A 41 -0.35 -0.44 -7.29
C ILE A 41 1.09 -0.64 -6.85
N SER A 42 2.01 0.05 -7.53
CA SER A 42 3.43 0.05 -7.16
C SER A 42 3.74 1.34 -6.42
N THR A 43 4.48 1.28 -5.31
CA THR A 43 4.87 2.44 -4.49
C THR A 43 6.38 2.37 -4.20
N PRO A 44 7.12 3.50 -4.24
CA PRO A 44 8.55 3.51 -3.90
C PRO A 44 8.80 3.35 -2.40
N GLU A 45 7.74 3.29 -1.60
CA GLU A 45 7.86 3.16 -0.16
C GLU A 45 8.47 1.81 0.26
N PRO A 46 9.39 1.79 1.25
CA PRO A 46 9.91 0.56 1.83
C PRO A 46 8.80 -0.30 2.46
N PHE A 47 8.93 -1.63 2.31
CA PHE A 47 7.91 -2.59 2.78
C PHE A 47 7.57 -2.43 4.27
N HIS A 48 8.57 -2.27 5.13
CA HIS A 48 8.36 -2.10 6.56
C HIS A 48 7.49 -0.88 6.88
N SER A 49 7.80 0.27 6.26
CA SER A 49 7.07 1.52 6.48
C SER A 49 5.61 1.40 6.02
N LEU A 50 5.38 0.73 4.88
CA LEU A 50 4.03 0.45 4.40
C LEU A 50 3.25 -0.44 5.38
N MET A 51 3.88 -1.52 5.87
CA MET A 51 3.24 -2.45 6.80
C MET A 51 2.93 -1.80 8.16
N GLU A 52 3.81 -0.94 8.69
CA GLU A 52 3.54 -0.18 9.91
C GLU A 52 2.29 0.69 9.77
N ARG A 53 2.12 1.37 8.62
CA ARG A 53 0.92 2.18 8.36
C ARG A 53 -0.33 1.32 8.22
N VAL A 54 -0.25 0.19 7.54
CA VAL A 54 -1.36 -0.77 7.44
C VAL A 54 -1.76 -1.27 8.83
N GLN A 55 -0.79 -1.64 9.67
CA GLN A 55 -1.04 -2.12 11.03
C GLN A 55 -1.57 -1.02 11.96
N SER A 56 -0.99 0.18 11.90
CA SER A 56 -1.44 1.34 12.67
C SER A 56 -2.87 1.73 12.31
N ALA A 57 -3.21 1.66 11.03
CA ALA A 57 -4.58 1.80 10.58
C ALA A 57 -5.44 0.71 11.26
N LEU A 58 -5.16 -0.58 11.05
CA LEU A 58 -5.96 -1.67 11.63
C LEU A 58 -6.07 -1.67 13.16
N GLY A 59 -5.07 -1.14 13.87
CA GLY A 59 -4.97 -1.11 15.32
C GLY A 59 -5.53 0.14 16.00
N SER A 60 -5.96 1.15 15.26
CA SER A 60 -6.61 2.33 15.82
C SER A 60 -8.03 1.97 16.27
N LYS A 61 -8.16 1.49 17.52
CA LYS A 61 -9.41 1.33 18.26
C LYS A 61 -9.75 2.59 19.04
#